data_AF-A0A969GLW5-F1
#
_entry.id   AF-A0A969GLW5-F1
#
_cell.length_a   1.000
_cell.length_b   1.000
_cell.length_c   1.000
_cell.angle_alpha   90.00
_cell.angle_beta   90.00
_cell.angle_gamma   90.00
#
_symmetry.space_group_name_H-M   'P 1'
#
loop_
_entity.id
_entity.type
_entity.pdbx_description
1 polymer ?
#
loop_
_entity_poly.entity_id
_entity_poly.type
_entity_poly.pdbx_seq_one_letter_code
_entity_poly.pdbx_strand_id
1 'polypeptide(L)'
;MAYIIRRFISMLVTFIMITFISFMAIQLPPGDMVTNWVREQEALSGSRLPPETIENLRQRFGYGESLPMQYVRWVSGFPRGDFGFTILYGNSAVSAIVGPRIFMTYFIVIAALIISWGLAIPFGIYAATHKNSFADYALSTTSFIGISVPNFLLAVVYLFVAVFLLDLDYSGGLYSSQYEEAPW
;
A
#
# COMPACT_ATOMS: atom_id res chain seq x y z
N MET A 1 -20.83 24.21 -12.65
CA MET A 1 -20.05 23.46 -13.67
C MET A 1 -18.56 23.79 -13.66
N ALA A 2 -18.15 25.07 -13.73
CA ALA A 2 -16.73 25.46 -13.73
C ALA A 2 -15.91 24.92 -12.53
N TYR A 3 -16.50 24.87 -11.32
CA TYR A 3 -15.84 24.32 -10.13
C TYR A 3 -15.55 22.81 -10.26
N ILE A 4 -16.52 22.02 -10.74
CA ILE A 4 -16.37 20.57 -10.93
C ILE A 4 -15.28 20.29 -11.97
N ILE A 5 -15.29 21.01 -13.09
CA ILE A 5 -14.30 20.89 -14.15
C ILE A 5 -12.90 21.22 -13.62
N ARG A 6 -12.75 22.33 -12.88
CA ARG A 6 -11.47 22.71 -12.26
C ARG A 6 -10.97 21.62 -11.31
N ARG A 7 -11.84 21.08 -10.44
CA ARG A 7 -11.51 19.98 -9.53
C ARG A 7 -11.08 18.71 -10.27
N PHE A 8 -11.80 18.36 -11.33
CA PHE A 8 -11.49 17.18 -12.15
C PHE A 8 -10.14 17.33 -12.86
N ILE A 9 -9.85 18.50 -13.45
CA ILE A 9 -8.55 18.79 -14.07
C ILE A 9 -7.44 18.71 -13.01
N SER A 10 -7.62 19.33 -11.84
CA SER A 10 -6.62 19.26 -10.76
C SER A 10 -6.38 17.82 -10.29
N MET A 11 -7.44 17.00 -10.18
CA MET A 11 -7.32 15.58 -9.85
C MET A 11 -6.53 14.83 -10.91
N LEU A 12 -6.83 15.02 -12.19
CA LEU A 12 -6.16 14.35 -13.30
C LEU A 12 -4.69 14.74 -13.41
N VAL A 13 -4.37 16.03 -13.25
CA VAL A 13 -2.98 16.52 -13.23
C VAL A 13 -2.21 15.92 -12.05
N THR A 14 -2.82 15.90 -10.86
CA THR A 14 -2.19 15.33 -9.66
C THR A 14 -1.97 13.83 -9.82
N PHE A 15 -2.94 13.12 -10.38
CA PHE A 15 -2.85 11.69 -10.65
C PHE A 15 -1.69 11.39 -11.60
N ILE A 16 -1.59 12.09 -12.74
CA ILE A 16 -0.50 11.93 -13.70
C ILE A 16 0.87 12.26 -13.08
N MET A 17 0.94 13.32 -12.28
CA MET A 17 2.16 13.69 -11.56
C MET A 17 2.61 12.56 -10.62
N ILE A 18 1.69 12.03 -9.81
CA ILE A 18 2.01 10.96 -8.85
C ILE A 18 2.44 9.69 -9.57
N THR A 19 1.74 9.28 -10.63
CA THR A 19 2.13 8.08 -11.40
C THR A 19 3.48 8.26 -12.07
N PHE A 20 3.76 9.44 -12.63
CA PHE A 20 5.05 9.75 -13.24
C PHE A 20 6.19 9.78 -12.21
N ILE A 21 5.99 10.45 -11.07
CA ILE A 21 6.98 10.49 -9.98
C ILE A 21 7.24 9.08 -9.44
N SER A 22 6.20 8.28 -9.25
CA SER A 22 6.34 6.88 -8.78
C SER A 22 7.12 6.03 -9.78
N PHE A 23 6.81 6.17 -11.06
CA PHE A 23 7.51 5.50 -12.14
C PHE A 23 8.99 5.90 -12.19
N MET A 24 9.29 7.20 -12.09
CA MET A 24 10.66 7.70 -12.01
C MET A 24 11.38 7.19 -10.77
N ALA A 25 10.73 7.19 -9.60
CA ALA A 25 11.33 6.70 -8.37
C ALA A 25 11.79 5.24 -8.47
N ILE A 26 11.05 4.39 -9.19
CA ILE A 26 11.42 2.99 -9.46
C ILE A 26 12.59 2.89 -10.46
N GLN A 27 12.71 3.85 -11.38
CA GLN A 27 13.78 3.89 -12.39
C GLN A 27 15.05 4.63 -11.95
N LEU A 28 15.03 5.34 -10.81
CA LEU A 28 16.18 6.08 -10.28
C LEU A 28 17.37 5.20 -9.86
N PRO A 29 17.18 4.00 -9.26
CA PRO A 29 18.31 3.15 -8.89
C PRO A 29 19.18 2.80 -10.11
N PRO A 30 20.52 2.81 -9.98
CA PRO A 30 21.39 2.48 -11.09
C PRO A 30 21.24 1.02 -11.52
N GLY A 31 21.03 0.80 -12.82
CA GLY A 31 20.81 -0.51 -13.44
C GLY A 31 19.33 -0.80 -13.73
N ASP A 32 19.05 -1.60 -14.76
CA ASP A 32 17.69 -2.08 -15.05
C ASP A 32 17.30 -3.25 -14.11
N MET A 33 16.01 -3.36 -13.79
CA MET A 33 15.51 -4.41 -12.88
C MET A 33 15.89 -5.81 -13.37
N VAL A 34 15.93 -6.02 -14.70
CA VAL A 34 16.35 -7.30 -15.30
C VAL A 34 17.81 -7.61 -14.95
N THR A 35 18.73 -6.65 -15.07
CA THR A 35 20.14 -6.87 -14.70
C THR A 35 20.30 -7.15 -13.21
N ASN A 36 19.55 -6.47 -12.35
CA ASN A 36 19.62 -6.73 -10.90
C ASN A 36 19.10 -8.13 -10.56
N TRP A 37 17.98 -8.52 -11.15
CA TRP A 37 17.40 -9.85 -10.97
C TRP A 37 18.30 -10.96 -11.55
N VAL A 38 18.89 -10.77 -12.73
CA VAL A 38 19.85 -11.72 -13.32
C VAL A 38 21.04 -11.91 -12.40
N ARG A 39 21.64 -10.82 -11.88
CA ARG A 39 22.77 -10.89 -10.96
C ARG A 39 22.44 -11.66 -9.68
N GLU A 40 21.25 -11.46 -9.14
CA GLU A 40 20.76 -12.20 -7.97
C GLU A 40 20.58 -13.69 -8.30
N GLN A 41 19.96 -14.03 -9.43
CA GLN A 41 19.75 -15.42 -9.85
C GLN A 41 21.06 -16.15 -10.12
N GLU A 42 22.01 -15.53 -10.81
CA GLU A 42 23.33 -16.11 -11.08
C GLU A 42 24.14 -16.32 -9.78
N ALA A 43 23.97 -15.44 -8.79
CA ALA A 43 24.58 -15.61 -7.48
C ALA A 43 24.00 -16.78 -6.68
N LEU A 44 22.69 -17.04 -6.82
CA LEU A 44 22.00 -18.16 -6.16
C LEU A 44 22.24 -19.49 -6.86
N SER A 45 22.20 -19.52 -8.20
CA SER A 45 22.35 -20.74 -9.00
C SER A 45 23.80 -21.15 -9.22
N GLY A 46 24.75 -20.22 -9.06
CA GLY A 46 26.17 -20.41 -9.39
C GLY A 46 26.44 -20.57 -10.89
N SER A 47 25.44 -20.37 -11.76
CA SER A 47 25.54 -20.54 -13.22
C SER A 47 24.99 -19.32 -13.96
N ARG A 48 25.63 -18.97 -15.07
CA ARG A 48 25.21 -17.84 -15.89
C ARG A 48 23.92 -18.16 -16.63
N LEU A 49 23.02 -17.19 -16.69
CA LEU A 49 21.79 -17.32 -17.47
C LEU A 49 22.11 -17.19 -18.97
N PRO A 50 21.40 -17.92 -19.85
CA PRO A 50 21.59 -17.80 -21.29
C PRO A 50 21.34 -16.36 -21.76
N PRO A 51 22.20 -15.78 -22.62
CA PRO A 51 22.05 -14.41 -23.12
C PRO A 51 20.70 -14.15 -23.80
N GLU A 52 20.17 -15.16 -24.50
CA GLU A 52 18.85 -15.09 -25.15
C GLU A 52 17.72 -14.91 -24.14
N THR A 53 17.80 -15.52 -22.97
CA THR A 53 16.79 -15.36 -21.91
C THR A 53 16.79 -13.93 -21.37
N ILE A 54 17.99 -13.35 -21.18
CA ILE A 54 18.16 -11.99 -20.68
C ILE A 54 17.60 -10.97 -21.67
N GLU A 55 17.89 -11.13 -22.96
CA GLU A 55 17.42 -10.22 -24.01
C GLU A 55 15.89 -10.30 -24.19
N ASN A 56 15.32 -11.50 -24.16
CA ASN A 56 13.86 -11.68 -24.20
C ASN A 56 13.17 -10.99 -23.01
N LEU A 57 13.75 -11.07 -21.81
CA LEU A 57 13.24 -10.36 -20.64
C LEU A 57 13.31 -8.84 -20.83
N ARG A 58 14.44 -8.32 -21.34
CA ARG A 58 14.59 -6.88 -21.61
C ARG A 58 13.54 -6.35 -22.56
N GLN A 59 13.33 -7.01 -23.69
CA GLN A 59 12.30 -6.63 -24.66
C GLN A 59 10.90 -6.71 -24.06
N ARG A 60 10.62 -7.75 -23.27
CA ARG A 60 9.33 -7.92 -22.60
C ARG A 60 9.01 -6.77 -21.65
N PHE A 61 9.99 -6.22 -20.93
CA PHE A 61 9.81 -5.08 -20.04
C PHE A 61 9.97 -3.71 -20.72
N GLY A 62 10.27 -3.67 -22.03
CA GLY A 62 10.47 -2.42 -22.77
C GLY A 62 11.82 -1.75 -22.48
N TYR A 63 12.76 -2.48 -21.89
CA TYR A 63 14.13 -1.99 -21.71
C TYR A 63 14.80 -1.90 -23.08
N GLY A 64 15.06 -0.66 -23.53
CA GLY A 64 15.52 -0.34 -24.88
C GLY A 64 14.69 0.78 -25.55
N GLU A 65 13.48 1.01 -25.06
CA GLU A 65 12.63 2.14 -25.46
C GLU A 65 13.00 3.41 -24.68
N SER A 66 12.62 4.59 -25.19
CA SER A 66 12.77 5.85 -24.46
C SER A 66 11.90 5.87 -23.19
N LEU A 67 12.37 6.53 -22.12
CA LEU A 67 11.64 6.61 -20.84
C LEU A 67 10.15 7.02 -20.98
N PRO A 68 9.79 8.01 -21.83
CA PRO A 68 8.39 8.36 -22.03
C PRO A 68 7.56 7.21 -22.63
N MET A 69 8.15 6.42 -23.55
CA MET A 69 7.45 5.30 -24.17
C MET A 69 7.19 4.18 -23.15
N GLN A 70 8.19 3.87 -22.33
CA GLN A 70 8.04 2.90 -21.24
C GLN A 70 6.92 3.32 -20.27
N TYR A 71 6.84 4.62 -19.93
CA TYR A 71 5.77 5.16 -19.09
C TYR A 71 4.39 5.02 -19.75
N VAL A 72 4.26 5.40 -21.02
CA VAL A 72 3.00 5.29 -21.77
C VAL A 72 2.55 3.83 -21.87
N ARG A 73 3.47 2.92 -22.19
CA ARG A 73 3.20 1.49 -22.25
C ARG A 73 2.72 0.96 -20.90
N TRP A 74 3.41 1.29 -19.82
CA TRP A 74 3.04 0.90 -18.46
C TRP A 74 1.65 1.43 -18.06
N VAL A 75 1.40 2.74 -18.22
CA VAL A 75 0.14 3.35 -17.78
C VAL A 75 -1.05 2.91 -18.65
N SER A 76 -0.82 2.59 -19.93
CA SER A 76 -1.87 2.16 -20.87
C SER A 76 -2.48 0.79 -20.54
N GLY A 77 -1.78 -0.04 -19.75
CA GLY A 77 -2.29 -1.33 -19.27
C GLY A 77 -3.37 -1.19 -18.19
N PHE A 78 -3.28 -0.17 -17.34
CA PHE A 78 -4.15 0.01 -16.17
C PHE A 78 -5.65 0.06 -16.51
N PRO A 79 -6.11 0.85 -17.51
CA PRO A 79 -7.52 0.87 -17.88
C PRO A 79 -8.06 -0.47 -18.40
N ARG A 80 -7.18 -1.39 -18.83
CA ARG A 80 -7.53 -2.72 -19.32
C ARG A 80 -7.45 -3.79 -18.23
N GLY A 81 -7.09 -3.41 -17.00
CA GLY A 81 -6.80 -4.35 -15.92
C GLY A 81 -5.47 -5.10 -16.08
N ASP A 82 -4.62 -4.67 -17.02
CA ASP A 82 -3.28 -5.22 -17.19
C ASP A 82 -2.28 -4.41 -16.37
N PHE A 83 -1.92 -4.95 -15.21
CA PHE A 83 -0.93 -4.37 -14.31
C PHE A 83 0.49 -4.90 -14.58
N GLY A 84 0.66 -5.73 -15.62
CA GLY A 84 1.89 -6.38 -15.97
C GLY A 84 2.26 -7.57 -15.07
N PHE A 85 3.51 -8.00 -15.21
CA PHE A 85 4.09 -9.14 -14.51
C PHE A 85 5.32 -8.70 -13.71
N THR A 86 5.66 -9.45 -12.67
CA THR A 86 6.85 -9.17 -11.85
C THR A 86 7.85 -10.33 -11.91
N ILE A 87 9.09 -10.03 -12.28
CA ILE A 87 10.19 -11.00 -12.25
C ILE A 87 10.58 -11.41 -10.82
N LEU A 88 10.33 -10.53 -9.83
CA LEU A 88 10.69 -10.77 -8.43
C LEU A 88 9.88 -11.91 -7.80
N TYR A 89 8.67 -12.16 -8.31
CA TYR A 89 7.79 -13.22 -7.82
C TYR A 89 7.51 -14.25 -8.93
N GLY A 90 8.57 -14.81 -9.51
CA GLY A 90 8.48 -15.92 -10.45
C GLY A 90 7.69 -15.60 -11.72
N ASN A 91 7.74 -14.35 -12.20
CA ASN A 91 6.98 -13.89 -13.37
C ASN A 91 5.44 -14.02 -13.21
N SER A 92 4.95 -13.85 -11.98
CA SER A 92 3.52 -13.82 -11.67
C SER A 92 2.87 -12.50 -12.09
N ALA A 93 1.57 -12.53 -12.37
CA ALA A 93 0.79 -11.33 -12.64
C ALA A 93 0.71 -10.44 -11.39
N VAL A 94 0.90 -9.14 -11.55
CA VAL A 94 0.88 -8.19 -10.42
C VAL A 94 -0.48 -8.18 -9.72
N SER A 95 -1.58 -8.38 -10.48
CA SER A 95 -2.94 -8.49 -9.94
C SER A 95 -3.10 -9.64 -8.95
N ALA A 96 -2.44 -10.78 -9.17
CA ALA A 96 -2.52 -11.94 -8.29
C ALA A 96 -1.85 -11.68 -6.92
N ILE A 97 -0.83 -10.81 -6.90
CA ILE A 97 -0.06 -10.49 -5.69
C ILE A 97 -0.72 -9.34 -4.92
N VAL A 98 -1.15 -8.30 -5.64
CA VAL A 98 -1.66 -7.06 -5.03
C VAL A 98 -3.18 -7.16 -4.78
N GLY A 99 -3.92 -7.91 -5.59
CA GLY A 99 -5.38 -8.04 -5.52
C GLY A 99 -5.89 -8.44 -4.13
N PRO A 100 -5.40 -9.53 -3.52
CA PRO A 100 -5.81 -9.94 -2.17
C PRO A 100 -5.54 -8.86 -1.11
N ARG A 101 -4.41 -8.17 -1.22
CA ARG A 101 -4.01 -7.08 -0.29
C ARG A 101 -4.92 -5.86 -0.41
N ILE A 102 -5.34 -5.52 -1.63
CA ILE A 102 -6.31 -4.44 -1.88
C ILE A 102 -7.63 -4.77 -1.18
N PHE A 103 -8.14 -5.99 -1.34
CA PHE A 103 -9.38 -6.40 -0.70
C PHE A 103 -9.30 -6.30 0.83
N MET A 104 -8.23 -6.81 1.43
CA MET A 104 -7.98 -6.70 2.87
C MET A 104 -7.89 -5.24 3.34
N THR A 105 -7.20 -4.39 2.57
CA THR A 105 -7.08 -2.95 2.88
C THR A 105 -8.45 -2.30 2.91
N TYR A 106 -9.30 -2.57 1.91
CA TYR A 106 -10.67 -2.05 1.89
C TYR A 106 -11.48 -2.54 3.09
N PHE A 107 -11.39 -3.82 3.41
CA PHE A 107 -12.10 -4.40 4.55
C PHE A 107 -11.71 -3.71 5.86
N ILE A 108 -10.40 -3.59 6.14
CA ILE A 108 -9.88 -2.94 7.35
C ILE A 108 -10.31 -1.47 7.39
N VAL A 109 -10.18 -0.73 6.30
CA VAL A 109 -10.52 0.69 6.24
C VAL A 109 -12.01 0.91 6.48
N ILE A 110 -12.87 0.10 5.86
CA ILE A 110 -14.32 0.21 6.04
C ILE A 110 -14.71 -0.12 7.48
N ALA A 111 -14.17 -1.20 8.05
CA ALA A 111 -14.42 -1.56 9.45
C ALA A 111 -13.96 -0.44 10.41
N ALA A 112 -12.77 0.11 10.19
CA ALA A 112 -12.23 1.21 10.97
C ALA A 112 -13.10 2.47 10.85
N LEU A 113 -13.60 2.80 9.66
CA LEU A 113 -14.50 3.94 9.45
C LEU A 113 -15.83 3.76 10.18
N ILE A 114 -16.42 2.57 10.12
CA ILE A 114 -17.68 2.27 10.81
C ILE A 114 -17.52 2.45 12.32
N ILE A 115 -16.47 1.86 12.91
CA ILE A 115 -16.20 1.97 14.34
C ILE A 115 -15.88 3.42 14.72
N SER A 116 -15.01 4.08 13.95
CA SER A 116 -14.58 5.45 14.19
C SER A 116 -15.77 6.40 14.16
N TRP A 117 -16.60 6.38 13.11
CA TRP A 117 -17.76 7.25 13.02
C TRP A 117 -18.86 6.87 14.01
N GLY A 118 -19.04 5.58 14.26
CA GLY A 118 -19.97 5.06 15.26
C GLY A 118 -19.69 5.54 16.67
N LEU A 119 -18.42 5.82 17.01
CA LEU A 119 -18.02 6.38 18.31
C LEU A 119 -17.85 7.90 18.28
N ALA A 120 -17.14 8.42 17.27
CA ALA A 120 -16.78 9.83 17.19
C ALA A 120 -17.99 10.74 17.01
N ILE A 121 -19.00 10.33 16.23
CA ILE A 121 -20.18 11.17 15.99
C ILE A 121 -21.03 11.28 17.26
N PRO A 122 -21.44 10.18 17.93
CA PRO A 122 -22.22 10.30 19.18
C PRO A 122 -21.47 11.03 20.29
N PHE A 123 -20.19 10.72 20.51
CA PHE A 123 -19.41 11.38 21.55
C PHE A 123 -19.16 12.86 21.22
N GLY A 124 -18.94 13.20 19.94
CA GLY A 124 -18.84 14.58 19.49
C GLY A 124 -20.14 15.36 19.71
N ILE A 125 -21.29 14.79 19.37
CA ILE A 125 -22.61 15.41 19.62
C ILE A 125 -22.85 15.57 21.12
N TYR A 126 -22.54 14.55 21.92
CA TYR A 126 -22.73 14.57 23.37
C TYR A 126 -21.89 15.66 24.05
N ALA A 127 -20.59 15.74 23.74
CA ALA A 127 -19.72 16.79 24.25
C ALA A 127 -20.20 18.19 23.82
N ALA A 128 -20.61 18.35 22.55
CA ALA A 128 -21.08 19.62 22.01
C ALA A 128 -22.41 20.11 22.63
N THR A 129 -23.27 19.20 23.08
CA THR A 129 -24.54 19.52 23.75
C THR A 129 -24.39 19.76 25.25
N HIS A 130 -23.34 19.21 25.88
CA HIS A 130 -23.06 19.33 27.31
C HIS A 130 -21.79 20.15 27.56
N LYS A 131 -21.70 21.34 26.96
CA LYS A 131 -20.51 22.19 27.01
C LYS A 131 -20.11 22.55 28.45
N ASN A 132 -18.80 22.60 28.70
CA ASN A 132 -18.20 22.90 30.01
C ASN A 132 -18.58 21.90 31.11
N SER A 133 -19.13 20.74 30.75
CA SER A 133 -19.35 19.65 31.69
C SER A 133 -18.07 18.83 31.89
N PHE A 134 -18.03 18.06 32.96
CA PHE A 134 -16.94 17.09 33.17
C PHE A 134 -16.78 16.12 31.98
N ALA A 135 -17.90 15.68 31.39
CA ALA A 135 -17.87 14.76 30.25
C ALA A 135 -17.28 15.41 28.99
N ASP A 136 -17.60 16.69 28.73
CA ASP A 136 -16.98 17.47 27.65
C ASP A 136 -15.45 17.55 27.83
N TYR A 137 -14.98 17.95 29.02
CA TYR A 137 -13.55 17.99 29.30
C TYR A 137 -12.87 16.63 29.18
N ALA A 138 -13.50 15.55 29.67
CA ALA A 138 -12.95 14.19 29.59
C ALA A 138 -12.83 13.69 28.14
N LEU A 139 -13.89 13.85 27.34
CA LEU A 139 -13.92 13.45 25.92
C LEU A 139 -12.95 14.28 25.08
N SER A 140 -12.91 15.59 25.30
CA SER A 140 -12.01 16.51 24.60
C SER A 140 -10.54 16.23 24.93
N THR A 141 -10.21 15.98 26.20
CA THR A 141 -8.85 15.63 26.63
C THR A 141 -8.41 14.28 26.04
N THR A 142 -9.28 13.27 26.07
CA THR A 142 -8.98 11.95 25.48
C THR A 142 -8.76 12.06 23.98
N SER A 143 -9.59 12.84 23.28
CA SER A 143 -9.44 13.10 21.84
C SER A 143 -8.12 13.81 21.53
N PHE A 144 -7.75 14.79 22.37
CA PHE A 144 -6.49 15.51 22.23
C PHE A 144 -5.27 14.60 22.42
N ILE A 145 -5.29 13.70 23.41
CA ILE A 145 -4.25 12.69 23.59
C ILE A 145 -4.18 11.80 22.34
N GLY A 146 -5.32 11.30 21.84
CA GLY A 146 -5.35 10.44 20.65
C GLY A 146 -4.75 11.10 19.40
N ILE A 147 -4.99 12.39 19.19
CA ILE A 147 -4.43 13.15 18.05
C ILE A 147 -2.95 13.47 18.27
N SER A 148 -2.52 13.66 19.52
CA SER A 148 -1.15 14.07 19.86
C SER A 148 -0.16 12.90 19.84
N VAL A 149 -0.62 11.67 20.08
CA VAL A 149 0.25 10.49 20.08
C VAL A 149 0.47 10.01 18.64
N PRO A 150 1.72 9.81 18.20
CA PRO A 150 2.00 9.24 16.88
C PRO A 150 1.40 7.84 16.70
N ASN A 151 0.77 7.59 15.54
CA ASN A 151 0.12 6.29 15.25
C ASN A 151 1.04 5.08 15.44
N PHE A 152 2.32 5.18 15.05
CA PHE A 152 3.27 4.08 15.20
C PHE A 152 3.52 3.74 16.68
N LEU A 153 3.52 4.74 17.57
CA LEU A 153 3.72 4.54 19.00
C LEU A 153 2.51 3.84 19.61
N LEU A 154 1.30 4.25 19.22
CA LEU A 154 0.07 3.54 19.61
C LEU A 154 0.08 2.08 19.16
N ALA A 155 0.55 1.80 17.94
CA ALA A 155 0.67 0.44 17.43
C ALA A 155 1.63 -0.41 18.29
N VAL A 156 2.78 0.15 18.70
CA VAL A 156 3.74 -0.54 19.57
C VAL A 156 3.18 -0.78 20.97
N VAL A 157 2.49 0.21 21.56
CA VAL A 157 1.83 0.05 22.87
C VAL A 157 0.75 -1.02 22.80
N TYR A 158 -0.08 -0.99 21.74
CA TYR A 158 -1.09 -2.02 21.51
C TYR A 158 -0.47 -3.41 21.39
N LEU A 159 0.60 -3.55 20.61
CA LEU A 159 1.34 -4.79 20.47
C LEU A 159 1.85 -5.30 21.82
N PHE A 160 2.46 -4.42 22.62
CA PHE A 160 2.97 -4.77 23.95
C PHE A 160 1.86 -5.29 24.86
N VAL A 161 0.72 -4.59 24.92
CA VAL A 161 -0.43 -5.00 25.73
C VAL A 161 -1.00 -6.33 25.23
N ALA A 162 -1.19 -6.48 23.92
CA ALA A 162 -1.75 -7.69 23.32
C ALA A 162 -0.92 -8.93 23.64
N VAL A 163 0.40 -8.84 23.45
CA VAL A 163 1.30 -10.00 23.63
C VAL A 163 1.61 -10.25 25.11
N PHE A 164 2.05 -9.23 25.85
CA PHE A 164 2.60 -9.44 27.19
C PHE A 164 1.56 -9.40 28.31
N LEU A 165 0.44 -8.69 28.12
CA LEU A 165 -0.60 -8.59 29.15
C LEU A 165 -1.81 -9.49 28.85
N LEU A 166 -2.13 -9.70 27.57
CA LEU A 166 -3.30 -10.46 27.16
C LEU A 166 -2.97 -11.84 26.58
N ASP A 167 -1.68 -12.19 26.45
CA ASP A 167 -1.19 -13.46 25.91
C ASP A 167 -1.79 -13.81 24.54
N LEU A 168 -2.02 -12.76 23.72
CA LEU A 168 -2.54 -12.92 22.37
C LEU A 168 -1.40 -13.28 21.43
N ASP A 169 -1.62 -14.33 20.64
CA ASP A 169 -0.68 -14.79 19.64
C ASP A 169 -0.58 -13.75 18.51
N TYR A 170 0.59 -13.13 18.38
CA TYR A 170 0.82 -12.07 17.40
C TYR A 170 1.63 -12.60 16.22
N SER A 171 0.95 -12.86 15.11
CA SER A 171 1.58 -13.24 13.83
C SER A 171 2.10 -12.04 13.03
N GLY A 172 1.85 -10.80 13.45
CA GLY A 172 2.13 -9.63 12.61
C GLY A 172 1.19 -9.47 11.41
N GLY A 173 0.24 -10.39 11.21
CA GLY A 173 -0.75 -10.40 10.14
C GLY A 173 -2.19 -10.43 10.65
N LEU A 174 -3.14 -10.54 9.70
CA LEU A 174 -4.57 -10.70 10.01
C LEU A 174 -4.96 -12.15 10.35
N TYR A 175 -4.01 -13.07 10.27
CA TYR A 175 -4.22 -14.50 10.48
C TYR A 175 -3.55 -14.93 11.76
N SER A 176 -4.18 -15.79 12.55
CA SER A 176 -3.47 -16.42 13.68
C SER A 176 -2.29 -17.23 13.17
N SER A 177 -1.23 -17.36 13.97
CA SER A 177 -0.02 -18.14 13.69
C SER A 177 -0.31 -19.51 13.05
N GLN A 178 -1.29 -20.23 13.58
CA GLN A 178 -1.74 -21.55 13.10
C GLN A 178 -2.35 -21.59 11.69
N TYR A 179 -2.73 -20.45 11.12
CA TYR A 179 -3.39 -20.35 9.81
C TYR A 179 -2.62 -19.48 8.81
N GLU A 180 -1.40 -19.05 9.14
CA GLU A 180 -0.63 -18.14 8.30
C GLU A 180 -0.21 -18.79 6.96
N GLU A 181 0.07 -20.10 6.95
CA GLU A 181 0.43 -20.88 5.76
C GLU A 181 -0.73 -21.74 5.22
N ALA A 182 -1.94 -21.51 5.70
CA ALA A 182 -3.06 -22.36 5.33
C ALA A 182 -3.45 -22.11 3.84
N PRO A 183 -3.84 -23.16 3.09
CA PRO A 183 -3.87 -23.15 1.61
C PRO A 183 -5.07 -22.41 0.98
N TRP A 184 -5.78 -21.57 1.74
CA TRP A 184 -7.06 -20.96 1.36
C TRP A 184 -6.94 -19.52 0.86
#